data_AF-A0A0K1S6I3-F1
#
_entry.id   AF-A0A0K1S6I3-F1
#
_cell.length_a   1.000
_cell.length_b   1.000
_cell.length_c   1.000
_cell.angle_alpha   90.00
_cell.angle_beta   90.00
_cell.angle_gamma   90.00
#
_symmetry.space_group_name_H-M   'P 1'
#
loop_
_entity.id
_entity.type
_entity.pdbx_description
1 polymer ?
#
loop_
_entity_poly.entity_id
_entity_poly.type
_entity_poly.pdbx_seq_one_letter_code
_entity_poly.pdbx_strand_id
1 'polypeptide(L)'
;MLAKSFGCARWFYNYALNLTSETYKQTGKGLSRNEIIKLLPSLKKEYEWLSEVPSQVLQQAALNLSSAFLNFFEGRAKYPNFKKKALRYPLC
;
A
#
# COMPACT_ATOMS: atom_id res chain seq x y z
N MET A 1 11.94 4.46 15.25
CA MET A 1 11.89 3.31 14.32
C MET A 1 10.46 2.88 14.03
N LEU A 2 9.66 2.48 15.04
CA LEU A 2 8.31 1.97 14.84
C LEU A 2 7.29 2.98 14.25
N ALA A 3 7.34 4.23 14.72
CA ALA A 3 6.52 5.33 14.20
C ALA A 3 6.69 5.56 12.69
N LYS A 4 7.95 5.55 12.21
CA LYS A 4 8.29 5.66 10.78
C LYS A 4 7.76 4.46 9.99
N SER A 5 7.94 3.24 10.51
CA SER A 5 7.38 2.03 9.89
C SER A 5 5.87 2.13 9.65
N PHE A 6 5.09 2.61 10.62
CA PHE A 6 3.66 2.81 10.44
C PHE A 6 3.32 3.92 9.43
N GLY A 7 4.05 5.03 9.45
CA GLY A 7 3.87 6.13 8.49
C GLY A 7 4.11 5.68 7.06
N CYS A 8 5.25 5.03 6.84
CA CYS A 8 5.67 4.54 5.54
C CYS A 8 4.78 3.39 5.02
N ALA A 9 4.32 2.47 5.90
CA ALA A 9 3.33 1.44 5.53
C ALA A 9 1.98 2.04 5.11
N ARG A 10 1.49 3.04 5.87
CA ARG A 10 0.23 3.74 5.55
C ARG A 10 0.33 4.43 4.20
N TRP A 11 1.41 5.17 3.96
CA TRP A 11 1.61 5.87 2.70
C TRP A 11 1.64 4.88 1.53
N PHE A 12 2.43 3.82 1.64
CA PHE A 12 2.55 2.84 0.56
C PHE A 12 1.23 2.10 0.28
N TYR A 13 0.48 1.75 1.32
CA TYR A 13 -0.87 1.19 1.15
C TYR A 13 -1.80 2.15 0.37
N ASN A 14 -1.81 3.43 0.75
CA ASN A 14 -2.66 4.43 0.11
C ASN A 14 -2.25 4.69 -1.34
N TYR A 15 -0.95 4.79 -1.61
CA TYR A 15 -0.40 4.92 -2.95
C TYR A 15 -0.82 3.74 -3.84
N ALA A 16 -0.60 2.50 -3.36
CA ALA A 16 -0.95 1.30 -4.09
C ALA A 16 -2.47 1.16 -4.29
N LEU A 17 -3.28 1.56 -3.32
CA LEU A 17 -4.74 1.59 -3.45
C LEU A 17 -5.18 2.54 -4.55
N ASN A 18 -4.64 3.77 -4.58
CA ASN A 18 -4.97 4.74 -5.63
C ASN A 18 -4.60 4.20 -7.02
N LEU A 19 -3.36 3.75 -7.17
CA LEU A 19 -2.87 3.22 -8.44
C LEU A 19 -3.70 2.02 -8.91
N THR A 20 -3.98 1.06 -8.02
CA THR A 20 -4.82 -0.10 -8.34
C THR A 20 -6.22 0.33 -8.78
N SER A 21 -6.80 1.34 -8.12
CA SER A 21 -8.12 1.88 -8.47
C SER A 21 -8.12 2.53 -9.85
N GLU A 22 -7.07 3.30 -10.18
CA GLU A 22 -6.90 3.94 -11.48
C GLU A 22 -6.67 2.91 -12.60
N THR A 23 -5.78 1.94 -12.38
CA THR A 23 -5.54 0.84 -13.33
C THR A 23 -6.81 0.03 -13.58
N TYR A 24 -7.60 -0.23 -12.54
CA TYR A 24 -8.88 -0.93 -12.69
C TYR A 24 -9.88 -0.13 -13.53
N LYS A 25 -9.98 1.19 -13.32
CA LYS A 25 -10.86 2.05 -14.14
C LYS A 25 -10.48 2.04 -15.62
N GLN A 26 -9.20 1.94 -15.93
CA GLN A 26 -8.70 1.97 -17.31
C GLN A 26 -8.75 0.61 -18.01
N THR A 27 -8.48 -0.48 -17.28
CA THR A 27 -8.23 -1.81 -17.87
C THR A 27 -9.25 -2.87 -17.45
N GLY A 28 -10.09 -2.58 -16.46
CA GLY A 28 -10.96 -3.56 -15.81
C GLY A 28 -10.22 -4.55 -14.89
N LYS A 29 -8.90 -4.39 -14.71
CA LYS A 29 -8.05 -5.28 -13.90
C LYS A 29 -7.27 -4.47 -12.87
N GLY A 30 -7.25 -4.99 -11.63
CA GLY A 30 -6.45 -4.42 -10.55
C GLY A 30 -5.03 -4.98 -10.57
N LEU A 31 -4.13 -4.34 -9.81
CA LEU A 31 -2.77 -4.83 -9.62
C LEU A 31 -2.75 -6.00 -8.64
N SER A 32 -1.98 -7.03 -8.96
CA SER A 32 -1.64 -8.10 -8.04
C SER A 32 -0.65 -7.63 -6.95
N ARG A 33 -0.57 -8.38 -5.85
CA ARG A 33 0.45 -8.15 -4.79
C ARG A 33 1.86 -8.02 -5.36
N ASN A 34 2.22 -8.89 -6.32
CA ASN A 34 3.55 -8.91 -6.89
C ASN A 34 3.83 -7.67 -7.74
N GLU A 35 2.83 -7.19 -8.49
CA GLU A 35 2.93 -5.93 -9.23
C GLU A 35 3.10 -4.74 -8.29
N ILE A 36 2.34 -4.68 -7.20
CA ILE A 36 2.47 -3.64 -6.18
C ILE A 36 3.89 -3.65 -5.57
N ILE A 37 4.43 -4.82 -5.21
CA ILE A 37 5.78 -4.93 -4.64
C ILE A 37 6.86 -4.53 -5.64
N LYS A 38 6.67 -4.81 -6.94
CA LYS A 38 7.59 -4.40 -8.01
C LYS A 38 7.72 -2.88 -8.15
N LEU A 39 6.81 -2.10 -7.59
CA LEU A 39 6.92 -0.63 -7.54
C LEU A 39 7.98 -0.15 -6.54
N LEU A 40 8.28 -0.95 -5.50
CA LEU A 40 9.15 -0.53 -4.40
C LEU A 40 10.55 -0.09 -4.81
N PRO A 41 11.28 -0.75 -5.74
CA PRO A 41 12.60 -0.30 -6.14
C PRO A 41 12.59 1.12 -6.74
N SER A 42 11.60 1.43 -7.59
CA SER A 42 11.47 2.76 -8.19
C SER A 42 11.03 3.79 -7.15
N LEU A 43 10.02 3.45 -6.33
CA LEU A 43 9.53 4.34 -5.29
C LEU A 43 10.59 4.66 -4.23
N LYS A 44 11.47 3.71 -3.90
CA LYS A 44 12.57 3.93 -2.96
C LYS A 44 13.65 4.87 -3.49
N LYS A 45 13.78 5.03 -4.81
CA LYS A 45 14.67 6.02 -5.44
C LYS A 45 14.06 7.41 -5.42
N GLU A 46 12.74 7.51 -5.59
CA GLU A 46 12.01 8.78 -5.58
C GLU A 46 11.75 9.28 -4.15
N TYR A 47 11.46 8.36 -3.23
CA TYR A 47 11.11 8.62 -1.84
C TYR A 47 12.08 7.87 -0.92
N GLU A 48 13.25 8.45 -0.69
CA GLU A 48 14.34 7.80 0.07
C GLU A 48 13.92 7.35 1.48
N TRP A 49 12.97 8.05 2.11
CA TRP A 49 12.42 7.69 3.42
C TRP A 49 11.71 6.32 3.45
N LEU A 50 11.30 5.77 2.30
CA LEU A 50 10.82 4.38 2.20
C LEU A 50 11.94 3.35 2.42
N SER A 51 13.20 3.74 2.24
CA SER A 51 14.37 2.89 2.49
C SER A 51 14.81 2.91 3.95
N GLU A 52 14.33 3.86 4.76
CA GLU A 52 14.64 3.95 6.20
C GLU A 52 13.94 2.89 7.05
N VAL A 53 13.00 2.14 6.47
CA VAL A 53 12.23 1.09 7.16
C VAL A 53 12.52 -0.29 6.56
N PRO A 54 12.41 -1.38 7.35
CA PRO A 54 12.54 -2.73 6.83
C PRO A 54 11.56 -2.97 5.68
N SER A 55 12.03 -3.58 4.59
CA SER A 55 11.21 -3.83 3.39
C SER A 55 9.97 -4.66 3.67
N GLN A 56 10.04 -5.53 4.68
CA GLN A 56 8.96 -6.37 5.18
C GLN A 56 7.74 -5.54 5.59
N VAL A 57 7.92 -4.34 6.13
CA VAL A 57 6.84 -3.43 6.52
C VAL A 57 6.02 -3.01 5.30
N LEU A 58 6.70 -2.66 4.20
CA LEU A 58 6.05 -2.24 2.95
C LEU A 58 5.42 -3.43 2.22
N GLN A 59 6.10 -4.59 2.22
CA GLN A 59 5.56 -5.82 1.65
C GLN A 59 4.31 -6.32 2.40
N GLN A 60 4.26 -6.14 3.72
CA GLN A 60 3.06 -6.44 4.51
C GLN A 60 1.91 -5.47 4.16
N ALA A 61 2.19 -4.20 3.92
CA ALA A 61 1.19 -3.25 3.41
C ALA A 61 0.61 -3.70 2.06
N ALA A 62 1.44 -4.17 1.12
CA ALA A 62 0.97 -4.74 -0.15
C ALA A 62 0.12 -6.01 0.04
N LEU A 63 0.54 -6.91 0.94
CA LEU A 63 -0.24 -8.10 1.28
C LEU A 63 -1.62 -7.74 1.83
N ASN A 64 -1.68 -6.81 2.79
CA ASN A 64 -2.94 -6.35 3.38
C ASN A 64 -3.88 -5.74 2.33
N LEU A 65 -3.36 -5.00 1.36
CA LEU A 65 -4.16 -4.44 0.27
C LEU A 65 -4.69 -5.55 -0.65
N SER A 66 -3.83 -6.50 -1.03
CA SER A 66 -4.22 -7.64 -1.86
C SER A 66 -5.32 -8.47 -1.19
N SER A 67 -5.19 -8.77 0.11
CA SER A 67 -6.22 -9.49 0.87
C SER A 67 -7.52 -8.69 0.98
N ALA A 68 -7.46 -7.36 1.11
CA ALA A 68 -8.66 -6.52 1.14
C ALA A 68 -9.42 -6.56 -0.20
N PHE A 69 -8.71 -6.52 -1.33
CA PHE A 69 -9.34 -6.68 -2.65
C PHE A 69 -9.91 -8.07 -2.85
N LEU A 70 -9.19 -9.14 -2.47
CA LEU A 70 -9.71 -10.50 -2.54
C LEU A 70 -11.02 -10.64 -1.76
N ASN A 71 -11.05 -10.16 -0.51
CA ASN A 71 -12.27 -10.19 0.30
C ASN A 71 -13.40 -9.35 -0.29
N PHE A 72 -13.10 -8.22 -0.94
CA PHE A 72 -14.09 -7.42 -1.65
C PHE A 72 -14.68 -8.18 -2.84
N PHE A 73 -13.85 -8.78 -3.69
CA PHE A 73 -14.32 -9.55 -4.85
C PHE A 73 -15.08 -10.82 -4.47
N GLU A 74 -14.74 -11.44 -3.34
CA GLU A 74 -15.48 -12.58 -2.78
C GLU A 74 -16.76 -12.15 -2.03
N GLY A 75 -17.10 -10.87 -1.97
CA GLY A 75 -18.30 -10.37 -1.28
C GLY A 75 -18.22 -10.44 0.26
N ARG A 76 -17.04 -10.72 0.83
CA ARG A 76 -16.81 -10.83 2.28
C ARG A 76 -16.50 -9.49 2.95
N ALA A 77 -16.15 -8.48 2.16
CA ALA A 77 -15.82 -7.14 2.64
C ALA A 77 -16.28 -6.04 1.69
N LYS A 78 -16.33 -4.81 2.19
CA LYS A 78 -16.53 -3.61 1.35
C LYS A 78 -15.23 -3.23 0.64
N TYR A 79 -15.35 -2.36 -0.36
CA TYR A 79 -14.21 -1.81 -1.08
C TYR A 79 -13.15 -1.24 -0.12
N PRO A 80 -11.84 -1.50 -0.35
CA PRO A 80 -10.78 -0.99 0.52
C PRO A 80 -10.77 0.55 0.54
N ASN A 81 -10.59 1.12 1.74
CA ASN A 81 -10.56 2.57 1.94
C ASN A 81 -9.16 3.06 2.25
N PHE A 82 -8.89 4.32 1.90
CA PHE A 82 -7.66 5.00 2.30
C PHE A 82 -7.46 4.93 3.82
N LYS A 83 -6.27 4.52 4.26
CA LYS A 83 -5.90 4.49 5.67
C LYS A 83 -5.68 5.91 6.17
N LYS A 84 -6.43 6.27 7.21
CA LYS A 84 -6.27 7.54 7.93
C LYS A 84 -5.15 7.43 8.97
N LYS A 85 -4.57 8.57 9.35
CA LYS A 85 -3.59 8.64 10.44
C LYS A 85 -4.33 8.49 11.78
N ALA A 86 -4.17 7.34 12.44
CA ALA A 86 -4.82 7.08 13.73
C ALA A 86 -4.04 7.64 14.93
N LEU A 87 -2.72 7.86 14.80
CA LEU A 87 -1.84 8.35 15.87
C LEU A 87 -0.91 9.45 15.34
N ARG A 88 -0.62 10.44 16.19
CA ARG A 88 0.20 11.63 15.92
C ARG A 88 1.69 11.30 15.86
N TYR A 89 2.06 10.25 15.12
CA TYR A 89 3.45 9.93 14.85
C TYR A 89 4.02 10.92 13.82
N PRO A 90 5.23 11.45 14.03
CA PRO A 90 5.88 12.30 13.05
C PRO A 90 6.00 11.54 11.73
N LEU A 91 5.76 12.30 10.68
CA LEU A 91 5.84 11.90 9.29
C LEU A 91 7.17 11.14 9.02
N CYS A 92 7.10 9.98 8.34
CA CYS A 92 7.43 10.08 6.92
C CYS A 92 6.29 10.92 6.33
#